data_AF-A0AAV3H9G9-F1
#
_entry.id   AF-A0AAV3H9G9-F1
#
_cell.length_a   1.000
_cell.length_b   1.000
_cell.length_c   1.000
_cell.angle_alpha   90.00
_cell.angle_beta   90.00
_cell.angle_gamma   90.00
#
_symmetry.space_group_name_H-M   'P 1'
#
loop_
_entity.id
_entity.type
_entity.pdbx_description
1 polymer ?
#
loop_
_entity_poly.entity_id
_entity_poly.type
_entity_poly.pdbx_seq_one_letter_code
_entity_poly.pdbx_strand_id
1 'polypeptide(L)'
;MGDVTQLDVNELAERYINATEPKPSDSSITAYKSRMESAIKKFVAFQSGEEIPYTPIDKESSEEKDLTGEPTKVEGKANALHTYDLPVVLRPESGVTVTIKGIPNDITNEEAERISSILKVYVRPQ
;
A
#
# COMPACT_ATOMS: atom_id res chain seq x y z
N MET A 1 19.18 15.94 -36.92
CA MET A 1 18.57 16.02 -35.58
C MET A 1 17.26 15.27 -35.67
N GLY A 2 17.11 14.17 -34.93
CA GLY A 2 15.91 13.34 -34.98
C GLY A 2 14.74 14.03 -34.28
N ASP A 3 13.55 13.87 -34.84
CA ASP A 3 12.32 14.36 -34.24
C ASP A 3 12.07 13.63 -32.91
N VAL A 4 12.10 14.39 -31.81
CA VAL A 4 11.94 13.88 -30.45
C VAL A 4 10.53 13.33 -30.19
N THR A 5 9.55 13.68 -31.02
CA THR A 5 8.17 13.19 -30.90
C THR A 5 7.99 11.75 -31.41
N GLN A 6 8.97 11.24 -32.17
CA GLN A 6 8.97 9.87 -32.71
C GLN A 6 9.80 8.90 -31.87
N LEU A 7 10.39 9.38 -30.77
CA LEU A 7 11.25 8.56 -29.93
C LEU A 7 10.39 7.61 -29.10
N ASP A 8 10.45 6.31 -29.40
CA ASP A 8 9.86 5.29 -28.55
C ASP A 8 10.69 5.13 -27.29
N VAL A 9 10.10 5.51 -26.16
CA VAL A 9 10.81 5.50 -24.89
C VAL A 9 10.99 4.09 -24.33
N ASN A 10 10.19 3.12 -24.77
CA ASN A 10 10.41 1.71 -24.44
C ASN A 10 11.69 1.20 -25.11
N GLU A 11 11.91 1.54 -26.38
CA GLU A 11 13.13 1.18 -27.09
C GLU A 11 14.36 1.84 -26.45
N LEU A 12 14.24 3.09 -26.01
CA LEU A 12 15.31 3.79 -25.30
C LEU A 12 15.63 3.11 -23.96
N ALA A 13 14.61 2.72 -23.20
CA ALA A 13 14.78 2.00 -21.95
C ALA A 13 15.47 0.64 -22.18
N GLU A 14 15.10 -0.10 -23.22
CA GLU A 14 15.72 -1.37 -23.56
C GLU A 14 17.18 -1.22 -24.00
N ARG A 15 17.51 -0.18 -24.76
CA ARG A 15 18.90 0.15 -25.08
C ARG A 15 19.71 0.46 -23.82
N TYR A 16 19.12 1.21 -22.88
CA TYR A 16 19.78 1.54 -21.62
C TYR A 16 20.02 0.30 -20.75
N ILE A 17 19.03 -0.59 -20.63
CA ILE A 17 19.14 -1.85 -19.87
C ILE A 17 20.23 -2.76 -20.46
N ASN A 18 20.33 -2.82 -21.79
CA ASN A 18 21.35 -3.63 -22.46
C ASN A 18 22.76 -3.03 -22.40
N ALA A 19 22.88 -1.71 -22.26
CA ALA A 19 24.16 -1.00 -22.25
C ALA A 19 24.75 -0.80 -20.83
N THR A 20 23.99 -1.05 -19.76
CA THR A 20 24.41 -0.78 -18.38
C THR A 20 24.74 -2.06 -17.61
N GLU A 21 25.86 -2.03 -16.89
CA GLU A 21 26.24 -3.05 -15.89
C GLU A 21 26.38 -2.38 -14.51
N PRO A 22 25.78 -2.93 -13.45
CA PRO A 22 25.01 -4.18 -13.39
C PRO A 22 23.60 -4.04 -13.99
N LYS A 23 23.10 -5.13 -14.58
CA LYS A 23 21.75 -5.17 -15.17
C LYS A 23 20.69 -4.88 -14.10
N PRO A 24 19.77 -3.93 -14.32
CA PRO A 24 18.67 -3.69 -13.40
C PRO A 24 17.76 -4.92 -13.29
N SER A 25 17.14 -5.12 -12.13
CA SER A 25 16.24 -6.26 -11.90
C SER A 25 14.96 -6.14 -12.75
N ASP A 26 14.39 -7.27 -13.17
CA ASP A 26 13.15 -7.32 -13.94
C ASP A 26 11.98 -6.62 -13.23
N SER A 27 11.96 -6.68 -11.89
CA SER A 27 11.00 -5.95 -11.06
C SER A 27 11.15 -4.43 -11.21
N SER A 28 12.39 -3.92 -11.26
CA SER A 28 12.69 -2.50 -11.43
C SER A 28 12.34 -2.02 -12.83
N ILE A 29 12.60 -2.83 -13.85
CA ILE A 29 12.26 -2.52 -15.24
C ILE A 29 10.74 -2.44 -15.41
N THR A 30 10.00 -3.40 -14.87
CA THR A 30 8.53 -3.43 -14.93
C THR A 30 7.93 -2.24 -14.18
N ALA A 31 8.46 -1.95 -13.00
CA ALA A 31 8.07 -0.81 -12.17
C ALA A 31 8.32 0.54 -12.88
N TYR A 32 9.42 0.64 -13.62
CA TYR A 32 9.76 1.82 -14.42
C TYR A 32 8.81 1.97 -15.61
N LYS A 33 8.60 0.91 -16.41
CA LYS A 33 7.68 0.92 -17.57
C LYS A 33 6.27 1.34 -17.16
N SER A 34 5.72 0.74 -16.09
CA SER A 34 4.37 1.08 -15.59
C SER A 34 4.24 2.54 -15.12
N ARG A 35 5.23 3.05 -14.38
CA ARG A 35 5.25 4.46 -13.93
C ARG A 35 5.34 5.42 -15.12
N MET A 36 6.15 5.07 -16.11
CA MET A 36 6.33 5.87 -17.30
C MET A 36 5.07 5.94 -18.15
N GLU A 37 4.43 4.81 -18.45
CA GLU A 37 3.15 4.78 -19.17
C GLU A 37 2.07 5.59 -18.45
N SER A 38 2.03 5.50 -17.12
CA SER A 38 1.10 6.27 -16.30
C SER A 38 1.37 7.78 -16.41
N ALA A 39 2.64 8.19 -16.41
CA ALA A 39 3.02 9.59 -16.60
C ALA A 39 2.65 10.10 -18.00
N ILE A 40 2.88 9.30 -19.04
CA ILE A 40 2.50 9.65 -20.42
C ILE A 40 0.98 9.82 -20.54
N LYS A 41 0.19 8.88 -19.97
CA LYS A 41 -1.28 8.98 -19.97
C LYS A 41 -1.77 10.25 -19.28
N LYS A 42 -1.20 10.59 -18.12
CA LYS A 42 -1.51 11.84 -17.39
C LYS A 42 -1.14 13.08 -18.20
N PHE A 43 -0.02 13.05 -18.90
CA PHE A 43 0.42 14.17 -19.74
C PHE A 43 -0.50 14.37 -20.95
N VAL A 44 -0.91 13.28 -21.61
CA VAL A 44 -1.88 13.33 -22.71
C VAL A 44 -3.23 13.85 -22.22
N ALA A 45 -3.73 13.35 -21.08
CA ALA A 45 -4.98 13.83 -20.47
C ALA A 45 -4.92 15.32 -20.12
N PHE A 46 -3.78 15.80 -19.61
CA PHE A 46 -3.56 17.22 -19.37
C PHE A 46 -3.60 18.04 -20.65
N GLN A 47 -3.01 17.53 -21.74
CA GLN A 47 -3.00 18.21 -23.04
C GLN A 47 -4.39 18.24 -23.69
N SER A 48 -5.19 17.18 -23.53
CA SER A 48 -6.57 17.09 -24.04
C SER A 48 -7.59 17.85 -23.19
N GLY A 49 -7.20 18.35 -22.00
CA GLY A 49 -8.10 19.03 -21.07
C GLY A 49 -9.06 18.07 -20.35
N GLU A 50 -8.77 16.78 -20.35
CA GLU A 50 -9.55 15.73 -19.70
C GLU A 50 -9.14 15.58 -18.22
N GLU A 51 -10.02 15.01 -17.41
CA GLU A 51 -9.76 14.79 -15.98
C GLU A 51 -8.55 13.86 -15.81
N ILE A 52 -7.52 14.33 -15.10
CA ILE A 52 -6.29 13.57 -14.91
C ILE A 52 -6.60 12.41 -13.96
N PRO A 53 -6.46 11.13 -14.38
CA PRO A 53 -6.69 10.01 -13.48
C PRO A 53 -5.60 9.99 -12.41
N TYR A 54 -5.93 10.52 -11.24
CA TYR A 54 -5.13 10.44 -10.04
C TYR A 54 -5.64 9.28 -9.21
N THR A 55 -4.94 8.14 -9.25
CA THR A 55 -5.07 7.11 -8.24
C THR A 55 -4.14 7.50 -7.09
N PRO A 56 -4.66 7.81 -5.88
CA PRO A 56 -3.83 7.88 -4.70
C PRO A 56 -3.05 6.58 -4.60
N ILE A 57 -1.73 6.67 -4.40
CA ILE A 57 -0.96 5.50 -4.02
C ILE A 57 -1.29 5.30 -2.55
N ASP A 58 -2.31 4.50 -2.28
CA ASP A 58 -2.55 3.99 -0.94
C ASP A 58 -1.28 3.22 -0.53
N LYS A 59 -0.54 3.77 0.44
CA LYS A 59 0.72 3.19 0.92
C LYS A 59 0.54 1.79 1.53
N GLU A 60 -0.69 1.31 1.65
CA GLU A 60 -1.03 -0.01 2.17
C GLU A 60 -0.81 -1.15 1.17
N SER A 61 -0.53 -0.88 -0.11
CA SER A 61 -0.23 -1.93 -1.11
C SER A 61 1.26 -2.02 -1.46
N SER A 62 2.12 -1.94 -0.45
CA SER A 62 3.54 -2.32 -0.56
C SER A 62 3.82 -3.66 0.13
N GLU A 63 2.79 -4.50 0.30
CA GLU A 63 2.99 -5.91 0.64
C GLU A 63 2.99 -6.70 -0.67
N GLU A 64 4.17 -7.21 -0.98
CA GLU A 64 4.45 -8.43 -1.71
C GLU A 64 3.23 -9.04 -2.41
N LYS A 65 3.07 -8.75 -3.71
CA LYS A 65 2.18 -9.52 -4.58
C LYS A 65 2.75 -10.92 -4.75
N ASP A 66 2.43 -11.79 -3.80
CA ASP A 66 2.39 -13.22 -4.00
C ASP A 66 1.39 -13.53 -5.13
N LEU A 67 1.90 -14.30 -6.08
CA LEU A 67 1.23 -14.67 -7.33
C LEU A 67 0.20 -15.79 -7.05
N THR A 68 -1.05 -15.47 -6.71
CA THR A 68 -2.18 -16.40 -6.93
C THR A 68 -3.55 -15.74 -6.77
N GLY A 69 -4.41 -15.90 -7.79
CA GLY A 69 -5.84 -16.16 -7.59
C GLY A 69 -6.83 -14.99 -7.61
N GLU A 70 -7.44 -14.80 -8.78
CA GLU A 70 -8.82 -14.34 -9.09
C GLU A 70 -9.45 -13.05 -8.48
N PRO A 71 -10.26 -12.31 -9.27
CA PRO A 71 -10.86 -11.05 -8.87
C PRO A 71 -12.21 -11.27 -8.19
N THR A 72 -12.25 -11.24 -6.85
CA THR A 72 -13.53 -11.11 -6.15
C THR A 72 -13.90 -9.63 -6.05
N LYS A 73 -14.71 -9.18 -7.02
CA LYS A 73 -15.52 -7.97 -6.92
C LYS A 73 -16.38 -8.07 -5.66
N VAL A 74 -16.19 -7.18 -4.69
CA VAL A 74 -17.16 -6.98 -3.61
C VAL A 74 -17.58 -5.52 -3.62
N GLU A 75 -18.66 -5.27 -4.36
CA GLU A 75 -19.55 -4.14 -4.09
C GLU A 75 -20.13 -4.33 -2.69
N GLY A 76 -19.94 -3.34 -1.82
CA GLY A 76 -20.49 -3.38 -0.46
C GLY A 76 -20.33 -2.06 0.25
N LYS A 77 -21.25 -1.12 -0.01
CA LYS A 77 -21.54 -0.03 0.92
C LYS A 77 -22.05 -0.64 2.23
N ALA A 78 -21.16 -0.83 3.18
CA ALA A 78 -21.48 -0.92 4.60
C ALA A 78 -20.49 0.02 5.31
N ASN A 79 -20.95 0.73 6.35
CA ASN A 79 -20.07 1.51 7.21
C ASN A 79 -18.88 0.66 7.64
N ALA A 80 -17.75 0.80 6.95
CA ALA A 80 -16.52 0.13 7.31
C ALA A 80 -16.05 0.82 8.58
N LEU A 81 -16.42 0.27 9.73
CA LEU A 81 -15.72 0.54 10.98
C LEU A 81 -14.28 0.08 10.71
N HIS A 82 -13.43 1.04 10.36
CA HIS A 82 -12.03 0.78 10.11
C HIS A 82 -11.46 0.31 11.45
N THR A 83 -11.10 -0.96 11.52
CA THR A 83 -10.49 -1.57 12.69
C THR A 83 -9.00 -1.70 12.48
N TYR A 84 -8.23 -1.58 13.56
CA TYR A 84 -6.78 -1.76 13.54
C TYR A 84 -6.32 -2.73 14.62
N ASP A 85 -5.18 -3.37 14.37
CA ASP A 85 -4.56 -4.31 15.29
C ASP A 85 -3.41 -3.60 16.03
N LEU A 86 -3.47 -3.56 17.36
CA LEU A 86 -2.48 -2.87 18.20
C LEU A 86 -1.61 -3.90 18.96
N PRO A 87 -0.31 -4.06 18.61
CA PRO A 87 0.62 -4.83 19.41
C PRO A 87 1.07 -4.04 20.65
N VAL A 88 0.76 -4.55 21.84
CA VAL A 88 1.16 -3.97 23.13
C VAL A 88 2.21 -4.86 23.79
N VAL A 89 3.39 -4.31 24.06
CA VAL A 89 4.45 -4.99 24.82
C VAL A 89 4.12 -4.88 26.31
N LEU A 90 3.85 -6.01 26.98
CA LEU A 90 3.48 -6.02 28.40
C LEU A 90 4.67 -6.16 29.34
N ARG A 91 5.67 -6.96 28.95
CA ARG A 91 6.87 -7.22 29.74
C ARG A 91 8.10 -7.14 28.84
N PRO A 92 8.81 -6.00 28.83
CA PRO A 92 10.01 -5.84 28.00
C PRO A 92 11.09 -6.86 28.39
N GLU A 93 11.16 -7.26 29.66
CA GLU A 93 12.16 -8.21 30.17
C GLU A 93 11.93 -9.67 29.73
N SER A 94 10.68 -10.06 29.46
CA SER A 94 10.34 -11.43 29.04
C SER A 94 9.83 -11.53 27.60
N GLY A 95 9.85 -10.42 26.85
CA GLY A 95 9.43 -10.37 25.44
C GLY A 95 7.95 -10.65 25.20
N VAL A 96 7.10 -10.55 26.22
CA VAL A 96 5.67 -10.88 26.10
C VAL A 96 4.93 -9.73 25.42
N THR A 97 4.38 -10.02 24.24
CA THR A 97 3.55 -9.11 23.44
C THR A 97 2.12 -9.61 23.36
N VAL A 98 1.16 -8.68 23.42
CA VAL A 98 -0.26 -8.95 23.26
C VAL A 98 -0.77 -8.10 22.10
N THR A 99 -1.26 -8.76 21.04
CA THR A 99 -1.91 -8.08 19.93
C THR A 99 -3.40 -7.97 20.22
N ILE A 100 -3.88 -6.75 20.45
CA ILE A 100 -5.31 -6.46 20.55
C ILE A 100 -5.82 -6.32 19.12
N LYS A 101 -6.58 -7.31 18.65
CA LYS A 101 -7.13 -7.32 17.30
C LYS A 101 -8.45 -6.57 17.23
N GLY A 102 -8.67 -5.86 16.12
CA GLY A 102 -9.98 -5.34 15.77
C GLY A 102 -10.44 -4.13 16.59
N ILE A 103 -9.53 -3.26 17.02
CA ILE A 103 -9.92 -2.01 17.72
C ILE A 103 -10.56 -1.07 16.70
N PRO A 104 -11.81 -0.61 16.90
CA PRO A 104 -12.42 0.39 16.02
C PRO A 104 -11.68 1.73 16.06
N ASN A 105 -11.55 2.39 14.91
CA ASN A 105 -10.93 3.71 14.79
C ASN A 105 -11.67 4.82 15.54
N ASP A 106 -12.94 4.60 15.92
CA ASP A 106 -13.78 5.56 16.63
C ASP A 106 -14.03 5.14 18.09
N ILE A 107 -13.00 4.61 18.75
CA ILE A 107 -13.10 4.23 20.17
C ILE A 107 -13.22 5.47 21.06
N THR A 108 -14.27 5.51 21.88
CA THR A 108 -14.48 6.58 22.87
C THR A 108 -13.73 6.29 24.18
N ASN A 109 -13.51 7.33 25.00
CA ASN A 109 -12.84 7.18 26.30
C ASN A 109 -13.59 6.23 27.24
N GLU A 110 -14.93 6.25 27.22
CA GLU A 110 -15.78 5.37 28.04
C GLU A 110 -15.63 3.89 27.65
N GLU A 111 -15.52 3.61 26.36
CA GLU A 111 -15.32 2.25 25.84
C GLU A 111 -13.93 1.72 26.16
N ALA A 112 -12.90 2.57 26.07
CA ALA A 112 -11.54 2.24 26.47
C ALA A 112 -11.45 1.90 27.97
N GLU A 113 -12.10 2.70 28.84
CA GLU A 113 -12.18 2.42 30.28
C GLU A 113 -12.93 1.12 30.60
N ARG A 114 -13.96 0.79 29.81
CA ARG A 114 -14.66 -0.49 29.93
C ARG A 114 -13.75 -1.67 29.59
N ILE A 115 -12.98 -1.58 28.49
CA ILE A 115 -11.99 -2.61 28.10
C ILE A 115 -10.93 -2.78 29.20
N SER A 116 -10.41 -1.66 29.73
CA SER A 116 -9.45 -1.65 30.85
C SER A 116 -10.01 -2.33 32.10
N SER A 117 -11.26 -2.04 32.45
CA SER A 117 -11.95 -2.63 33.61
C SER A 117 -12.12 -4.14 33.47
N ILE A 118 -12.50 -4.62 32.28
CA ILE A 118 -12.62 -6.05 32.00
C ILE A 118 -11.27 -6.73 32.18
N LEU A 119 -10.20 -6.18 31.60
CA LEU A 119 -8.86 -6.75 31.74
C LEU A 119 -8.43 -6.84 33.21
N LYS A 120 -8.71 -5.81 34.02
CA LYS A 120 -8.39 -5.81 35.46
C LYS A 120 -9.10 -6.93 36.23
N VAL A 121 -10.32 -7.32 35.85
CA VAL A 121 -11.07 -8.42 36.51
C VAL A 121 -10.45 -9.79 36.21
N TYR A 122 -9.91 -9.98 35.01
CA TYR A 122 -9.32 -11.25 34.60
C TYR A 122 -7.86 -11.44 35.04
N VAL A 123 -7.21 -10.38 35.53
CA VAL A 123 -5.86 -10.47 36.09
C VAL A 123 -5.94 -11.01 37.52
N ARG A 124 -5.20 -12.08 37.80
CA ARG A 124 -5.02 -12.55 39.18
C ARG A 124 -4.19 -11.52 39.95
N PRO A 125 -4.59 -11.15 41.19
CA PRO A 125 -3.72 -10.36 42.05
C PRO A 125 -2.42 -11.15 42.28
N GLN A 126 -1.28 -10.51 42.04
CA GLN A 126 0.01 -10.98 42.54
C GLN A 126 0.22 -10.49 43.96
#